data_AF-A0AAN4ZBI7-F1
#
_entry.id   AF-A0AAN4ZBI7-F1
#
_cell.length_a   1.000
_cell.length_b   1.000
_cell.length_c   1.000
_cell.angle_alpha   90.00
_cell.angle_beta   90.00
_cell.angle_gamma   90.00
#
_symmetry.space_group_name_H-M   'P 1'
#
loop_
_entity.id
_entity.type
_entity.pdbx_description
1 polymer ?
#
loop_
_entity_poly.entity_id
_entity_poly.type
_entity_poly.pdbx_seq_one_letter_code
_entity_poly.pdbx_strand_id
1 'polypeptide(L)'
;DWWEEFVYYRQRSPIMISSNYYGFDTLIDCPTRVQTARAANITFAALQFRRKIERQEISPFSIAPHTKVPFCTMQYERLFNSCRIPGEECDHFARWDDATHVAVFYNGVWF
;
A
#
# COMPACT_ATOMS: atom_id res chain seq x y z
N ASP A 1 12.79 -6.75 11.55
CA ASP A 1 13.89 -7.43 10.83
C ASP A 1 15.03 -6.43 10.66
N TRP A 2 16.28 -6.86 10.75
CA TRP A 2 17.45 -5.97 10.76
C TRP A 2 17.59 -5.18 9.45
N TRP A 3 17.24 -5.84 8.33
CA TRP A 3 17.29 -5.26 7.01
C TRP A 3 16.38 -4.04 6.88
N GLU A 4 15.14 -4.15 7.34
CA GLU A 4 14.17 -3.05 7.24
C GLU A 4 14.57 -1.86 8.10
N GLU A 5 15.04 -2.15 9.31
CA GLU A 5 15.48 -1.12 10.25
C GLU A 5 16.69 -0.35 9.69
N PHE A 6 17.70 -1.07 9.21
CA PHE A 6 18.93 -0.49 8.71
C PHE A 6 18.72 0.30 7.41
N VAL A 7 17.98 -0.28 6.45
CA VAL A 7 17.82 0.31 5.10
C VAL A 7 16.78 1.41 5.09
N TYR A 8 15.66 1.24 5.79
CA TYR A 8 14.54 2.17 5.69
C TYR A 8 14.35 3.02 6.95
N TYR A 9 14.30 2.42 8.13
CA TYR A 9 13.80 3.13 9.32
C TYR A 9 14.84 4.03 10.01
N ARG A 10 16.12 3.73 9.90
CA ARG A 10 17.21 4.58 10.41
C ARG A 10 17.62 5.71 9.46
N GLN A 11 17.23 5.65 8.19
CA GLN A 11 17.47 6.74 7.25
C GLN A 11 16.72 8.00 7.68
N ARG A 12 17.39 9.15 7.60
CA ARG A 12 16.85 10.47 8.03
C ARG A 12 16.58 11.45 6.88
N SER A 13 16.99 11.11 5.66
CA SER A 13 16.67 11.90 4.48
C SER A 13 15.17 11.80 4.12
N PRO A 14 14.57 12.85 3.53
CA PRO A 14 13.16 12.84 3.14
C PRO A 14 12.79 11.68 2.20
N ILE A 15 11.79 10.89 2.57
CA ILE A 15 11.43 9.67 1.81
C ILE A 15 10.77 9.94 0.46
N MET A 16 10.20 11.14 0.23
CA MET A 16 9.40 11.46 -0.96
C MET A 16 10.13 11.21 -2.28
N ILE A 17 11.44 11.45 -2.33
CA ILE A 17 12.26 11.24 -3.53
C ILE A 17 13.15 9.99 -3.35
N SER A 18 13.67 9.76 -2.14
CA SER A 18 14.73 8.76 -1.94
C SER A 18 14.23 7.35 -1.65
N SER A 19 12.93 7.16 -1.36
CA SER A 19 12.41 5.86 -0.92
C SER A 19 10.97 5.58 -1.35
N ASN A 20 10.14 6.59 -1.59
CA ASN A 20 8.78 6.39 -2.07
C ASN A 20 8.77 6.14 -3.58
N TYR A 21 7.98 5.16 -4.01
CA TYR A 21 7.78 4.82 -5.41
C TYR A 21 6.33 5.07 -5.82
N TYR A 22 6.13 5.40 -7.10
CA TYR A 22 4.82 5.61 -7.69
C TYR A 22 4.74 4.94 -9.07
N GLY A 23 3.54 4.49 -9.45
CA GLY A 23 3.26 3.88 -10.75
C GLY A 23 2.08 4.59 -11.44
N PHE A 24 2.08 4.60 -12.77
CA PHE A 24 1.10 5.34 -13.59
C PHE A 24 0.07 4.47 -14.33
N ASP A 25 0.14 3.15 -14.21
CA ASP A 25 -0.60 2.22 -15.09
C ASP A 25 -2.12 2.47 -15.08
N THR A 26 -2.70 2.76 -13.91
CA THR A 26 -4.14 3.05 -13.75
C THR A 26 -4.60 4.41 -14.29
N LEU A 27 -3.68 5.25 -14.80
CA LEU A 27 -3.99 6.60 -15.29
C LEU A 27 -4.10 6.68 -16.82
N ILE A 28 -3.76 5.61 -17.54
CA ILE A 28 -3.82 5.58 -19.01
C ILE A 28 -5.26 5.44 -19.48
N ASP A 29 -6.05 4.56 -18.85
CA ASP A 29 -7.47 4.41 -19.13
C ASP A 29 -8.31 5.36 -18.27
N CYS A 30 -8.99 6.31 -18.93
CA CYS A 30 -9.85 7.31 -18.29
C CYS A 30 -11.32 7.05 -18.63
N PRO A 31 -12.00 6.10 -17.96
CA PRO A 31 -13.36 5.66 -18.31
C PRO A 31 -14.43 6.74 -18.11
N THR A 32 -14.13 7.78 -17.31
CA THR A 32 -14.99 8.95 -17.10
C THR A 32 -14.15 10.19 -16.84
N ARG A 33 -14.68 11.36 -17.21
CA ARG A 33 -14.06 12.67 -16.92
C ARG A 33 -14.33 13.16 -15.49
N VAL A 34 -15.26 12.52 -14.77
CA VAL A 34 -15.63 12.91 -13.40
C VAL A 34 -14.59 12.38 -12.41
N GLN A 35 -13.80 13.27 -11.81
CA GLN A 35 -12.71 12.91 -10.88
C GLN A 35 -13.21 12.12 -9.67
N THR A 36 -14.31 12.55 -9.05
CA THR A 36 -14.88 11.89 -7.86
C THR A 36 -15.36 10.48 -8.16
N ALA A 37 -15.92 10.24 -9.35
CA ALA A 37 -16.31 8.90 -9.79
C ALA A 37 -15.09 7.98 -9.97
N ARG A 38 -13.97 8.51 -10.54
CA ARG A 38 -12.71 7.75 -10.63
C ARG A 38 -12.14 7.42 -9.25
N ALA A 39 -12.08 8.41 -8.35
CA ALA A 39 -11.60 8.22 -6.99
C ALA A 39 -12.44 7.17 -6.25
N ALA A 40 -13.77 7.26 -6.33
CA ALA A 40 -14.68 6.29 -5.70
C ALA A 40 -14.46 4.86 -6.24
N ASN A 41 -14.28 4.69 -7.56
CA ASN A 41 -14.01 3.38 -8.15
C ASN A 41 -12.66 2.80 -7.71
N ILE A 42 -11.60 3.62 -7.65
CA ILE A 42 -10.28 3.17 -7.18
C ILE A 42 -10.36 2.77 -5.71
N THR A 43 -10.99 3.59 -4.86
CA THR A 43 -11.19 3.26 -3.45
C THR A 43 -11.99 1.97 -3.28
N PHE A 44 -13.08 1.79 -4.04
CA PHE A 44 -13.87 0.56 -4.01
C PHE A 44 -13.06 -0.66 -4.43
N ALA A 45 -12.30 -0.58 -5.53
CA ALA A 45 -11.44 -1.66 -6.00
C ALA A 45 -10.35 -2.02 -4.97
N ALA A 46 -9.72 -1.02 -4.34
CA ALA A 46 -8.74 -1.23 -3.28
C ALA A 46 -9.35 -1.95 -2.07
N LEU A 47 -10.56 -1.58 -1.65
CA LEU A 47 -11.27 -2.25 -0.53
C LEU A 47 -11.70 -3.68 -0.89
N GLN A 48 -12.09 -3.96 -2.14
CA GLN A 48 -12.34 -5.33 -2.60
C GLN A 48 -11.06 -6.16 -2.56
N PHE A 49 -9.92 -5.58 -2.94
CA PHE A 49 -8.62 -6.24 -2.86
C PHE A 49 -8.19 -6.51 -1.42
N ARG A 50 -8.36 -5.53 -0.51
CA ARG A 50 -8.16 -5.72 0.94
C ARG A 50 -8.95 -6.92 1.46
N ARG A 51 -10.24 -7.01 1.13
CA ARG A 51 -11.09 -8.14 1.53
C ARG A 51 -10.55 -9.48 1.06
N LYS A 52 -10.06 -9.56 -0.18
CA LYS A 52 -9.47 -10.80 -0.71
C LYS A 52 -8.19 -11.19 0.03
N ILE A 53 -7.35 -10.21 0.42
CA ILE A 53 -6.17 -10.47 1.25
C ILE A 53 -6.57 -11.02 2.61
N GLU A 54 -7.50 -10.36 3.31
CA GLU A 54 -7.96 -10.77 4.64
C GLU A 54 -8.61 -12.17 4.63
N ARG A 55 -9.32 -12.51 3.55
CA ARG A 55 -9.92 -13.83 3.35
C ARG A 55 -8.97 -14.89 2.78
N GLN A 56 -7.71 -14.53 2.51
CA GLN A 56 -6.72 -15.41 1.88
C GLN A 56 -7.18 -15.95 0.52
N GLU A 57 -7.94 -15.15 -0.24
CA GLU A 57 -8.49 -15.49 -1.56
C GLU A 57 -7.57 -15.07 -2.73
N ILE A 58 -6.41 -14.48 -2.43
CA ILE A 58 -5.43 -14.07 -3.45
C ILE A 58 -4.66 -15.29 -3.95
N SER A 59 -4.75 -15.54 -5.26
CA SER A 59 -3.95 -16.58 -5.91
C SER A 59 -2.45 -16.24 -5.82
N PRO A 60 -1.59 -17.16 -5.35
CA PRO A 60 -0.16 -16.93 -5.27
C PRO A 60 0.45 -16.65 -6.65
N PHE A 61 1.32 -15.64 -6.71
CA PHE A 61 2.05 -15.31 -7.93
C PHE A 61 3.29 -16.20 -8.10
N SER A 62 3.63 -16.54 -9.35
CA SER A 62 4.87 -17.21 -9.72
C SER A 62 5.37 -16.68 -11.06
N ILE A 63 6.68 -16.37 -11.16
CA ILE A 63 7.32 -15.89 -12.41
C ILE A 63 7.36 -17.00 -13.47
N ALA A 64 7.37 -18.26 -13.05
CA ALA A 64 7.43 -19.42 -13.92
C ALA A 64 6.29 -20.39 -13.52
N PRO A 65 5.10 -20.27 -14.15
CA PRO A 65 3.96 -21.15 -13.83
C PRO A 65 4.28 -22.64 -14.01
N HIS A 66 5.28 -22.96 -14.84
CA HIS A 66 5.76 -24.31 -15.10
C HIS A 66 6.62 -24.90 -13.96
N THR A 67 7.31 -24.08 -13.16
CA THR A 67 8.09 -24.56 -12.00
C THR A 67 7.26 -24.61 -10.71
N LYS A 68 6.06 -24.01 -10.69
CA LYS A 68 5.08 -24.05 -9.59
C LYS A 68 5.61 -23.61 -8.22
N VAL A 69 6.69 -22.85 -8.14
CA VAL A 69 7.17 -22.28 -6.87
C VAL A 69 6.52 -20.92 -6.66
N PRO A 70 5.61 -20.75 -5.67
CA PRO A 70 4.98 -19.47 -5.41
C PRO A 70 5.93 -18.52 -4.68
N PHE A 71 5.76 -17.22 -4.88
CA PHE A 71 6.41 -16.21 -4.05
C PHE A 71 5.71 -16.09 -2.70
N CYS A 72 6.49 -15.69 -1.69
CA CYS A 72 5.96 -15.27 -0.40
C CYS A 72 5.04 -14.04 -0.56
N THR A 73 3.88 -14.07 0.10
CA THR A 73 2.86 -13.01 0.05
C THR A 73 2.78 -12.18 1.34
N MET A 74 3.68 -12.37 2.30
CA MET A 74 3.65 -11.71 3.61
C MET A 74 3.60 -10.18 3.53
N GLN A 75 4.17 -9.58 2.49
CA GLN A 75 4.11 -8.12 2.30
C GLN A 75 2.70 -7.60 1.99
N TYR A 76 1.77 -8.44 1.50
CA TYR A 76 0.39 -8.02 1.27
C TYR A 76 -0.36 -7.67 2.54
N GLU A 77 0.03 -8.27 3.66
CA GLU A 77 -0.54 -7.91 4.94
C GLU A 77 -0.29 -6.42 5.20
N ARG A 78 0.89 -5.89 4.85
CA ARG A 78 1.33 -4.51 5.13
C ARG A 78 0.76 -3.44 4.18
N LEU A 79 -0.17 -3.77 3.29
CA LEU A 79 -0.71 -2.80 2.33
C LEU A 79 -1.77 -1.87 2.91
N PHE A 80 -2.57 -2.38 3.85
CA PHE A 80 -3.72 -1.67 4.40
C PHE A 80 -3.55 -1.43 5.91
N ASN A 81 -4.18 -0.36 6.39
CA ASN A 81 -4.21 0.03 7.78
C ASN A 81 -2.82 0.13 8.43
N SER A 82 -1.84 0.59 7.68
CA SER A 82 -0.47 0.68 8.16
C SER A 82 0.18 1.99 7.78
N CYS A 83 1.10 2.45 8.63
CA CYS A 83 1.83 3.68 8.43
C CYS A 83 3.23 3.54 9.01
N ARG A 84 4.20 4.25 8.42
CA ARG A 84 5.50 4.48 9.03
C ARG A 84 5.39 5.70 9.95
N ILE A 85 5.65 5.50 11.23
CA ILE A 85 5.62 6.56 12.24
C ILE A 85 7.06 7.05 12.47
N PRO A 86 7.31 8.36 12.35
CA PRO A 86 8.63 8.92 12.58
C PRO A 86 9.05 8.74 14.04
N GLY A 87 10.30 8.34 14.25
CA GLY A 87 10.95 8.38 15.56
C GLY A 87 12.18 9.28 15.51
N GLU A 88 12.78 9.58 16.66
CA GLU A 88 13.96 10.44 16.73
C GLU A 88 15.17 9.77 16.03
N GLU A 89 15.52 8.56 16.45
CA GLU A 89 16.66 7.81 15.90
C GLU A 89 16.28 6.70 14.93
N CYS A 90 15.12 6.07 15.14
CA CYS A 90 14.57 5.06 14.25
C CYS A 90 13.06 5.22 14.12
N ASP A 91 12.56 5.15 12.90
CA ASP A 91 11.12 5.10 12.63
C ASP A 91 10.58 3.70 12.93
N HIS A 92 9.26 3.56 13.00
CA HIS A 92 8.65 2.24 13.19
C HIS A 92 7.43 2.06 12.29
N PHE A 93 7.14 0.80 11.97
CA PHE A 93 5.95 0.42 11.24
C PHE A 93 4.81 0.16 12.22
N ALA A 94 3.70 0.88 12.04
CA ALA A 94 2.49 0.70 12.81
C ALA A 94 1.37 0.14 11.93
N ARG A 95 0.50 -0.66 12.54
CA ARG A 95 -0.66 -1.28 11.91
C ARG A 95 -1.86 -1.27 12.86
N TRP A 96 -3.05 -1.05 12.33
CA TRP A 96 -4.31 -1.02 13.08
C TRP A 96 -5.36 -1.95 12.45
N ASP A 97 -5.50 -3.17 12.99
CA ASP A 97 -6.36 -4.20 12.40
C ASP A 97 -7.86 -3.87 12.45
N ASP A 98 -8.28 -3.02 13.38
CA ASP A 98 -9.68 -2.62 13.61
C ASP A 98 -10.13 -1.41 12.79
N ALA A 99 -9.23 -0.77 12.02
CA ALA A 99 -9.56 0.40 11.24
C ALA A 99 -10.53 0.08 10.07
N THR A 100 -11.67 0.79 10.06
CA THR A 100 -12.78 0.66 9.10
C THR A 100 -13.05 1.92 8.26
N HIS A 101 -12.18 2.93 8.35
CA HIS A 101 -12.29 4.19 7.62
C HIS A 101 -11.16 4.35 6.59
N VAL A 102 -11.32 5.32 5.69
CA VAL A 102 -10.25 5.81 4.80
C VAL A 102 -9.97 7.25 5.14
N ALA A 103 -8.71 7.68 5.06
CA ALA A 103 -8.34 9.08 5.21
C ALA A 103 -8.32 9.75 3.83
N VAL A 104 -9.00 10.88 3.69
CA VAL A 104 -9.06 11.64 2.42
C VAL A 104 -8.44 13.01 2.63
N PHE A 105 -7.41 13.33 1.84
CA PHE A 105 -6.81 14.66 1.82
C PHE A 105 -7.35 15.47 0.64
N TYR A 106 -7.97 16.61 0.93
CA TYR A 106 -8.47 17.53 -0.08
C TYR A 106 -8.22 18.98 0.34
N ASN A 107 -7.54 19.74 -0.52
CA ASN A 107 -7.29 21.17 -0.36
C ASN A 107 -6.72 21.56 1.03
N GLY A 108 -5.74 20.81 1.53
CA GLY A 108 -5.11 21.09 2.82
C GLY A 108 -5.83 20.51 4.04
N VAL A 109 -6.93 19.78 3.85
CA VAL A 109 -7.79 19.27 4.93
C VAL A 109 -7.90 17.74 4.86
N TRP A 110 -7.91 17.10 6.03
CA TRP A 110 -8.13 15.66 6.20
C TRP A 110 -9.58 15.37 6.60
N PHE A 111 -10.13 14.31 6.02
CA PHE A 111 -11.46 13.75 6.29
C PHE A 111 -11.35 12.25 6.59
#